data_AF-A0A5C7VJI3-F1
#
_entry.id   AF-A0A5C7VJI3-F1
#
_cell.length_a   1.000
_cell.length_b   1.000
_cell.length_c   1.000
_cell.angle_alpha   90.00
_cell.angle_beta   90.00
_cell.angle_gamma   90.00
#
_symmetry.space_group_name_H-M   'P 1'
#
loop_
_entity.id
_entity.type
_entity.pdbx_description
1 polymer ?
#
loop_
_entity_poly.entity_id
_entity_poly.type
_entity_poly.pdbx_seq_one_letter_code
_entity_poly.pdbx_strand_id
1 'polypeptide(L)'
;MELKPLHEKLLKLLAQPAGYSTKEIKGHSTEEVGRATQDLKRWNKAFSGSRGHRTVRYFGSPELAKAWEGSAKTRTSSTTDERARWSAADAPRTTERTKYTFGPQPPRNARILHSNTYSQF
;
A
#
# COMPACT_ATOMS: atom_id res chain seq x y z
N MET A 1 21.37 -4.19 26.97
CA MET A 1 20.90 -3.78 25.62
C MET A 1 22.09 -3.20 24.90
N GLU A 2 22.56 -3.82 23.81
CA GLU A 2 23.62 -3.21 23.01
C GLU A 2 23.01 -2.17 22.07
N LEU A 3 23.27 -0.90 22.36
CA LEU A 3 22.88 0.19 21.49
C LEU A 3 23.87 0.25 20.32
N LYS A 4 23.48 -0.31 19.16
CA LYS A 4 24.29 -0.14 17.94
C LYS A 4 24.28 1.33 17.52
N PRO A 5 25.34 1.85 16.86
CA PRO A 5 25.40 3.25 16.40
C PRO A 5 24.23 3.65 15.48
N LEU A 6 23.65 2.68 14.77
CA LEU A 6 22.42 2.90 13.99
C LEU A 6 21.23 3.31 14.87
N HIS A 7 21.06 2.70 16.05
CA HIS A 7 19.98 3.05 16.97
C HIS A 7 20.10 4.49 17.47
N GLU A 8 21.32 4.96 17.76
CA GLU A 8 21.56 6.34 18.18
C GLU A 8 21.19 7.34 17.08
N LYS A 9 21.55 7.02 15.83
CA LYS A 9 21.16 7.83 14.66
C LYS A 9 19.65 7.89 14.50
N LEU A 10 18.96 6.75 14.64
CA LEU A 10 17.50 6.70 14.58
C LEU A 10 16.84 7.48 15.73
N LEU A 11 17.39 7.41 16.95
CA LEU A 11 16.90 8.19 18.08
C LEU A 11 17.02 9.70 17.84
N LYS A 12 18.12 10.17 17.22
CA LYS A 12 18.27 11.57 16.81
C LYS A 12 17.22 11.98 15.77
N LEU A 13 16.87 11.09 14.84
CA LEU A 13 15.82 11.33 13.85
C LEU A 13 14.41 11.33 14.47
N LEU A 14 14.16 10.49 15.49
CA LEU A 14 12.88 10.45 16.21
C LEU A 14 12.61 11.72 17.02
N ALA A 15 13.66 12.44 17.42
CA ALA A 15 13.52 13.74 18.08
C ALA A 15 12.99 14.83 17.13
N GLN A 16 13.07 14.63 15.81
CA GLN A 16 12.53 15.57 14.85
C GLN A 16 11.02 15.38 14.68
N PRO A 17 10.24 16.48 14.61
CA PRO A 17 8.77 16.40 14.48
C PRO A 17 8.31 15.78 13.15
N ALA A 18 9.15 15.82 12.12
CA ALA A 18 8.85 15.25 10.80
C ALA A 18 8.81 13.71 10.79
N GLY A 19 9.46 13.06 11.77
CA GLY A 19 9.72 11.62 11.77
C GLY A 19 10.63 11.19 10.60
N TYR A 20 10.82 9.89 10.44
CA TYR A 20 11.60 9.33 9.33
C TYR A 20 10.89 8.16 8.64
N SER A 21 11.21 7.95 7.37
CA SER A 21 10.89 6.70 6.66
C SER A 21 12.14 5.83 6.47
N THR A 22 11.97 4.51 6.41
CA THR A 22 13.09 3.57 6.19
C THR A 22 13.83 3.83 4.88
N LYS A 23 13.17 4.40 3.87
CA LYS A 23 13.75 4.72 2.56
C LYS A 23 14.60 6.00 2.55
N GLU A 24 14.44 6.88 3.54
CA GLU A 24 15.12 8.18 3.59
C GLU A 24 16.53 8.08 4.18
N ILE A 25 16.84 6.98 4.85
CA ILE A 25 18.10 6.79 5.58
C ILE A 25 19.17 6.27 4.61
N LYS A 26 20.05 7.18 4.18
CA LYS A 26 21.22 6.84 3.35
C LYS A 26 22.31 6.13 4.16
N GLY A 27 23.02 5.23 3.50
CA GLY A 27 24.18 4.51 4.04
C GLY A 27 23.88 3.21 4.79
N HIS A 28 22.61 2.79 4.85
CA HIS A 28 22.19 1.52 5.46
C HIS A 28 21.17 0.83 4.56
N SER A 29 21.08 -0.49 4.66
CA SER A 29 20.02 -1.22 3.96
C SER A 29 18.67 -0.98 4.62
N THR A 30 17.59 -1.08 3.83
CA THR A 30 16.23 -0.95 4.38
C THR A 30 15.90 -2.03 5.42
N GLU A 31 16.52 -3.20 5.31
CA GLU A 31 16.34 -4.30 6.26
C GLU A 31 17.03 -4.01 7.59
N GLU A 32 18.25 -3.50 7.57
CA GLU A 32 18.98 -3.11 8.78
C GLU A 32 18.25 -2.02 9.56
N VAL A 33 17.79 -0.99 8.84
CA VAL A 33 16.97 0.08 9.40
C VAL A 33 15.65 -0.46 9.92
N GLY A 34 15.02 -1.40 9.20
CA GLY A 34 13.79 -2.08 9.62
C GLY A 34 13.96 -2.83 10.93
N ARG A 35 15.02 -3.64 11.06
CA ARG A 35 15.34 -4.39 12.28
C ARG A 35 15.60 -3.44 13.46
N ALA A 36 16.46 -2.44 13.28
CA ALA A 36 16.76 -1.46 14.33
C ALA A 36 15.52 -0.66 14.75
N THR A 37 14.65 -0.30 13.80
CA THR A 37 13.38 0.37 14.10
C THR A 37 12.41 -0.55 14.85
N GLN A 38 12.40 -1.85 14.53
CA GLN A 38 11.60 -2.83 15.24
C GLN A 38 12.08 -3.01 16.69
N ASP A 39 13.39 -2.99 16.93
CA ASP A 39 13.97 -2.99 18.27
C ASP A 39 13.56 -1.72 19.05
N LEU A 40 13.65 -0.53 18.44
CA LEU A 40 13.19 0.72 19.05
C LEU A 40 11.68 0.73 19.35
N LYS A 41 10.87 0.11 18.51
CA LYS A 41 9.44 -0.10 18.76
C LYS A 41 9.21 -1.01 19.96
N ARG A 42 9.94 -2.13 20.06
CA ARG A 42 9.87 -3.04 21.21
C ARG A 42 10.25 -2.34 22.51
N TRP A 43 11.14 -1.36 22.45
CA TRP A 43 11.54 -0.54 23.60
C TRP A 43 10.63 0.67 23.87
N ASN A 44 9.47 0.78 23.20
CA ASN A 44 8.54 1.90 23.31
C ASN A 44 9.17 3.28 23.00
N LYS A 45 10.22 3.34 22.16
CA LYS A 45 10.86 4.59 21.75
C LYS A 45 10.41 5.10 20.38
N ALA A 46 9.82 4.25 19.56
CA ALA A 46 9.36 4.59 18.22
C ALA A 46 7.90 4.19 18.01
N PHE A 47 7.12 5.06 17.40
CA PHE A 47 5.71 4.84 17.06
C PHE A 47 5.55 4.99 15.55
N SER A 48 4.78 4.11 14.91
CA SER A 48 4.52 4.21 13.48
C SER A 48 3.25 5.00 13.21
N GLY A 49 3.30 5.92 12.26
CA GLY A 49 2.11 6.49 11.61
C GLY A 49 2.05 6.03 10.15
N SER A 50 0.89 5.52 9.73
CA SER A 50 0.67 5.08 8.35
C SER A 50 -0.25 6.02 7.56
N ARG A 51 0.22 6.48 6.39
CA ARG A 51 -0.55 7.24 5.42
C ARG A 51 -0.96 6.32 4.27
N GLY A 52 -2.15 5.74 4.36
CA GLY A 52 -2.68 4.78 3.40
C GLY A 52 -1.89 3.46 3.37
N HIS A 53 -1.89 2.79 2.21
CA HIS A 53 -1.25 1.47 2.04
C HIS A 53 0.26 1.52 1.73
N ARG A 54 0.82 2.70 1.43
CA ARG A 54 2.15 2.82 0.80
C ARG A 54 3.20 3.60 1.60
N THR A 55 2.79 4.40 2.58
CA THR A 55 3.72 5.34 3.24
C THR A 55 3.65 5.18 4.75
N VAL A 56 4.70 4.58 5.32
CA VAL A 56 4.89 4.46 6.77
C VAL A 56 6.03 5.37 7.21
N ARG A 57 5.79 6.12 8.29
CA ARG A 57 6.79 6.93 8.98
C ARG A 57 6.83 6.58 10.47
N TYR A 58 7.98 6.81 11.09
CA TYR A 58 8.24 6.56 12.50
C TYR A 58 8.51 7.87 13.25
N PHE A 59 7.96 7.97 14.45
CA PHE A 59 7.93 9.18 15.28
C PHE A 59 8.30 8.84 16.72
N GLY A 60 8.90 9.80 17.44
CA GLY A 60 9.28 9.62 18.85
C GLY A 60 8.11 9.71 19.84
N SER A 61 6.94 10.18 19.39
CA SER A 61 5.73 10.31 20.22
C SER A 61 4.51 9.70 19.53
N PRO A 62 3.59 9.05 20.27
CA PRO A 62 2.35 8.53 19.71
C PRO A 62 1.41 9.63 19.19
N GLU A 63 1.49 10.84 19.73
CA GLU A 63 0.66 11.97 19.31
C GLU A 63 1.03 12.44 17.89
N LEU A 64 2.32 12.52 17.61
CA LEU A 64 2.84 12.88 16.28
C LEU A 64 2.49 11.82 15.24
N ALA A 65 2.58 10.53 15.61
CA ALA A 65 2.16 9.44 14.74
C ALA A 65 0.66 9.55 14.38
N LYS A 66 -0.20 9.81 15.35
CA LYS A 66 -1.65 10.01 15.12
C LYS A 66 -1.95 11.26 14.30
N ALA A 67 -1.25 12.37 14.54
CA ALA A 67 -1.41 13.60 13.76
C ALA A 67 -1.05 13.37 12.28
N TRP A 68 0.02 12.60 12.01
CA TRP A 68 0.41 12.23 10.66
C TRP A 68 -0.65 11.39 9.96
N GLU A 69 -1.22 10.39 10.65
CA GLU A 69 -2.33 9.57 10.14
C GLU A 69 -3.59 10.40 9.85
N GLY A 70 -3.93 11.34 10.75
CA GLY A 70 -5.07 12.23 10.62
C GLY A 70 -4.98 13.16 9.41
N SER A 71 -3.80 13.68 9.10
CA SER A 71 -3.57 14.57 7.94
C SER A 71 -3.85 13.91 6.58
N ALA A 72 -3.92 12.57 6.52
CA ALA A 72 -4.12 11.82 5.30
C ALA A 72 -5.57 11.68 4.85
N LYS A 73 -6.55 11.89 5.75
CA LYS A 73 -7.98 11.63 5.47
C LYS A 73 -8.62 12.62 4.49
N THR A 74 -7.95 13.71 4.11
CA THR A 74 -8.37 14.63 3.06
C THR A 74 -7.94 14.16 1.68
N ARG A 75 -8.47 13.01 1.25
CA ARG A 75 -8.74 12.76 -0.17
C ARG A 75 -10.20 12.36 -0.28
N THR A 76 -11.05 13.38 -0.36
CA THR A 76 -12.32 13.28 -1.07
C THR A 76 -12.00 12.95 -2.52
N SER A 77 -11.84 11.66 -2.84
CA SER A 77 -12.00 11.21 -4.22
C SER A 77 -13.50 11.29 -4.54
N SER A 78 -14.01 12.51 -4.76
CA SER A 78 -15.26 12.72 -5.47
C SER A 78 -14.98 12.58 -6.97
N THR A 79 -14.37 11.47 -7.37
CA THR A 79 -14.48 11.03 -8.76
C THR A 79 -15.80 10.31 -8.79
N THR A 80 -16.88 11.04 -9.07
CA THR A 80 -18.11 10.43 -9.56
C THR A 80 -17.65 9.52 -10.68
N ASP A 81 -17.79 8.21 -10.51
CA ASP A 81 -17.38 7.22 -11.50
C ASP A 81 -18.25 7.50 -12.73
N GLU A 82 -17.77 8.34 -13.66
CA GLU A 82 -18.38 8.66 -14.96
C GLU A 82 -18.26 7.45 -15.90
N ARG A 83 -18.48 6.25 -15.37
CA ARG A 83 -18.75 5.10 -16.22
C ARG A 83 -19.99 5.45 -16.99
N ALA A 84 -19.87 5.44 -18.32
CA ALA A 84 -21.00 5.53 -19.22
C ALA A 84 -22.07 4.53 -18.73
N ARG A 85 -23.16 5.05 -18.16
CA ARG A 85 -24.30 4.21 -17.78
C ARG A 85 -24.86 3.70 -19.10
N TRP A 86 -24.66 2.42 -19.37
CA TRP A 86 -25.41 1.76 -20.43
C TRP A 86 -26.89 1.97 -20.11
N SER A 87 -27.59 2.73 -20.96
CA SER A 87 -29.04 2.83 -20.89
C SER A 87 -29.59 1.41 -20.98
N ALA A 88 -30.61 1.08 -20.18
CA ALA A 88 -31.30 -0.22 -20.31
C ALA A 88 -31.87 -0.44 -21.73
N ALA A 89 -32.02 0.63 -22.52
CA ALA A 89 -32.39 0.61 -23.92
C ALA A 89 -31.27 0.09 -24.85
N ASP A 90 -30.00 0.36 -24.53
CA ASP A 90 -28.83 -0.03 -25.33
C ASP A 90 -28.18 -1.35 -24.84
N ALA A 91 -28.80 -2.00 -23.85
CA ALA A 91 -28.34 -3.31 -23.40
C ALA A 91 -28.54 -4.34 -24.53
N PRO A 92 -27.50 -5.09 -24.93
CA PRO A 92 -27.62 -6.09 -25.98
C PRO A 92 -28.64 -7.15 -25.57
N ARG A 93 -29.74 -7.26 -26.32
CA ARG A 93 -30.76 -8.27 -26.10
C ARG A 93 -30.39 -9.53 -26.88
N THR A 94 -30.33 -10.67 -26.19
CA THR A 94 -30.22 -11.97 -26.85
C THR A 94 -31.46 -12.19 -27.71
N THR A 95 -31.27 -12.23 -29.03
CA THR A 95 -32.29 -12.62 -30.01
C THR A 95 -31.97 -14.01 -30.57
N GLU A 96 -32.89 -14.58 -31.36
CA GLU A 96 -32.71 -15.89 -32.03
C GLU A 96 -31.49 -15.95 -32.97
N ARG A 97 -30.97 -14.80 -33.42
CA ARG A 97 -29.76 -14.71 -34.26
C ARG A 97 -28.46 -14.64 -33.47
N THR A 98 -28.52 -14.63 -32.15
CA THR A 98 -27.34 -14.52 -31.29
C THR A 98 -26.55 -15.82 -31.36
N LYS A 99 -25.38 -15.79 -32.01
CA LYS A 99 -24.49 -16.94 -32.10
C LYS A 99 -23.63 -17.01 -30.84
N TYR A 100 -23.88 -18.03 -30.01
CA TYR A 100 -23.01 -18.36 -28.89
C TYR A 100 -21.88 -19.27 -29.36
N THR A 101 -20.67 -18.74 -29.40
CA THR A 101 -19.47 -19.55 -29.62
C THR A 101 -18.88 -19.93 -28.27
N PHE A 102 -19.06 -21.19 -27.86
CA PHE A 102 -18.42 -21.72 -26.68
C PHE A 102 -17.03 -22.24 -27.05
N GLY A 103 -16.01 -21.78 -26.32
CA GLY A 103 -14.69 -22.39 -26.38
C GLY A 103 -14.72 -23.81 -25.82
N PRO A 104 -13.70 -24.64 -26.11
CA PRO A 104 -13.60 -25.98 -25.53
C PRO A 104 -13.63 -25.89 -24.00
N GLN A 105 -14.44 -26.75 -23.38
CA GLN A 105 -14.53 -26.77 -21.93
C GLN A 105 -13.16 -27.13 -21.34
N PRO A 106 -12.61 -26.33 -20.41
CA PRO A 106 -11.31 -26.65 -19.83
C PRO A 106 -11.37 -28.02 -19.14
N PRO A 107 -10.29 -28.83 -19.21
CA PRO A 107 -10.22 -30.10 -18.51
C PRO A 107 -10.58 -29.90 -17.03
N ARG A 108 -11.31 -30.83 -16.40
CA ARG A 108 -11.68 -30.77 -14.96
C ARG A 108 -10.48 -30.55 -14.02
N ASN A 109 -9.28 -30.90 -14.48
CA ASN A 109 -8.04 -30.82 -13.71
C ASN A 109 -7.11 -29.69 -14.20
N ALA A 110 -7.54 -28.90 -15.20
CA ALA A 110 -6.76 -27.78 -15.69
C ALA A 110 -6.82 -26.65 -14.66
N ARG A 111 -5.67 -26.37 -14.05
CA ARG A 111 -5.46 -25.17 -13.26
C ARG A 111 -5.77 -23.98 -14.17
N ILE A 112 -6.88 -23.27 -13.92
CA ILE A 112 -7.24 -22.05 -14.66
C ILE A 112 -6.15 -21.02 -14.35
N LEU A 113 -5.14 -20.97 -15.20
CA LEU A 113 -4.04 -20.03 -15.12
C LEU A 113 -4.61 -18.66 -15.51
N HIS A 114 -4.81 -17.81 -14.52
CA HIS A 114 -5.11 -16.41 -14.73
C HIS A 114 -3.82 -15.73 -15.18
N SER A 115 -3.51 -15.79 -16.47
CA SER A 115 -2.42 -14.97 -17.02
C SER A 115 -2.91 -13.52 -17.04
N ASN A 116 -2.42 -12.70 -16.11
CA ASN A 116 -2.49 -11.25 -16.23
C ASN A 116 -1.56 -10.83 -17.38
N THR A 117 -2.05 -10.93 -18.61
CA THR A 117 -1.36 -10.42 -19.79
C THR A 117 -1.39 -8.89 -19.72
N TYR A 118 -0.29 -8.28 -19.30
CA TYR A 118 -0.04 -6.86 -19.57
C TYR A 118 0.32 -6.76 -21.06
N SER A 119 -0.42 -5.95 -21.82
CA SER A 119 0.00 -5.57 -23.16
C SER A 119 1.25 -4.71 -23.04
N GLN A 120 2.41 -5.25 -23.41
CA GLN A 120 3.58 -4.44 -23.69
C GLN A 120 3.46 -3.92 -25.13
N PHE A 121 2.82 -2.77 -25.31
CA PHE A 121 3.04 -1.85 -26.42
C PHE A 121 2.75 -0.43 -25.95
#